data_AF-A0A2H3BXQ9-F1
#
_entry.id   AF-A0A2H3BXQ9-F1
#
_cell.length_a   1.000
_cell.length_b   1.000
_cell.length_c   1.000
_cell.angle_alpha   90.00
_cell.angle_beta   90.00
_cell.angle_gamma   90.00
#
_symmetry.space_group_name_H-M   'P 1'
#
loop_
_entity.id
_entity.type
_entity.pdbx_description
1 polymer ?
#
loop_
_entity_poly.entity_id
_entity_poly.type
_entity_poly.pdbx_seq_one_letter_code
_entity_poly.pdbx_strand_id
1 'polypeptide(L)'
;MKSPLLPKILHHWWKPPHSSTAHSWKRAAEGGRPTLTKFMVEIWPTVLTEELEGLRAFFLSPSDNEEDVAENTLTSWDLPKIIEMIQDQAAPNLWKTLWALAYTSHQDKKNQRKNPDTIQQAIGMKNPITLSNIFLLSFDAKKRLWPYITHRVLSFILEVPEFDLSTYSDQTSSELQPPQSIHKLPHGKENATLQFLLGSVNIPEASYEDPSPNYRVPSSGECGDQLTIDRLWGLFHYRARDSNSFEQLDWMLLVFGWFHLQMAFAQSLHKQYLGTAKGQGLRKSFNVMKRKGLLTTSIRGPFHHHLDEALKHIAEARIRIDLCSLANVDSISQLRNKSPDELLALAETFGGGNSKYAMEVLELLQALHQEWPEEVKNFVQEHCWMLNMSGKPDAYVSVDQMQEHNIKDIKDKIVLVTYRSDGPNIKWEYLKKLHPAIPIIHSLSEHMEKQFRTLTRGKWHTIPKKEKDVQKLEKLFQDSKYHTFMPGRKLKAGKDKAKDFIAKGVLKLWEGNTLSNWMNNQTFECSTEEDWEDVESGDEAEGS
;
A
#
# COMPACT_ATOMS: atom_id res chain seq x y z
N MET A 1 -40.81 -23.20 35.07
CA MET A 1 -40.95 -24.46 34.30
C MET A 1 -39.60 -24.81 33.69
N LYS A 2 -38.84 -25.76 34.27
CA LYS A 2 -37.59 -26.29 33.69
C LYS A 2 -37.77 -27.80 33.46
N SER A 3 -38.72 -28.16 32.59
CA SER A 3 -38.92 -29.57 32.24
C SER A 3 -38.00 -29.95 31.08
N PRO A 4 -37.08 -30.93 31.23
CA PRO A 4 -36.21 -31.38 30.13
C PRO A 4 -37.00 -32.08 29.01
N LEU A 5 -38.29 -32.36 29.22
CA LEU A 5 -39.16 -32.98 28.23
C LEU A 5 -39.75 -31.98 27.23
N LEU A 6 -39.94 -30.72 27.63
CA LEU A 6 -40.57 -29.71 26.77
C LEU A 6 -39.76 -29.42 25.50
N PRO A 7 -38.42 -29.22 25.55
CA PRO A 7 -37.61 -29.06 24.33
C PRO A 7 -37.68 -30.28 23.41
N LYS A 8 -37.72 -31.50 23.97
CA LYS A 8 -37.86 -32.73 23.18
C LYS A 8 -39.21 -32.80 22.48
N ILE A 9 -40.29 -32.37 23.14
CA ILE A 9 -41.63 -32.30 22.55
C ILE A 9 -41.64 -31.29 21.39
N LEU A 10 -41.11 -30.08 21.60
CA LEU A 10 -41.04 -29.05 20.57
C LEU A 10 -40.18 -29.49 19.37
N HIS A 11 -39.06 -30.17 19.62
CA HIS A 11 -38.23 -30.74 18.56
C HIS A 11 -38.99 -31.83 17.76
N HIS A 12 -39.74 -32.71 18.42
CA HIS A 12 -40.58 -33.69 17.72
C HIS A 12 -41.75 -33.05 16.96
N TRP A 13 -42.28 -31.92 17.42
CA TRP A 13 -43.29 -31.16 16.67
C TRP A 13 -42.71 -30.46 15.44
N TRP A 14 -41.48 -29.95 15.55
CA TRP A 14 -40.73 -29.35 14.45
C TRP A 14 -40.27 -30.38 13.40
N LYS A 15 -39.83 -31.55 13.86
CA LYS A 15 -39.37 -32.67 13.02
C LYS A 15 -39.96 -33.98 13.54
N PRO A 16 -41.17 -34.35 13.10
CA PRO A 16 -41.82 -35.59 13.51
C PRO A 16 -40.94 -36.82 13.20
N PRO A 17 -40.87 -37.81 14.10
CA PRO A 17 -40.11 -39.03 13.83
C PRO A 17 -40.71 -39.78 12.64
N HIS A 18 -39.84 -40.18 11.71
CA HIS A 18 -40.21 -41.00 10.56
C HIS A 18 -40.07 -42.48 10.90
N SER A 19 -41.09 -43.29 10.55
CA SER A 19 -40.96 -44.75 10.62
C SER A 19 -40.08 -45.23 9.46
N SER A 20 -39.05 -46.02 9.78
CA SER A 20 -38.16 -46.67 8.79
C SER A 20 -38.86 -47.78 7.99
N THR A 21 -40.07 -48.16 8.39
CA THR A 21 -40.92 -49.18 7.74
C THR A 21 -41.89 -48.61 6.70
N ALA A 22 -41.98 -47.29 6.56
CA ALA A 22 -42.86 -46.65 5.58
C ALA A 22 -42.18 -46.55 4.19
N HIS A 23 -42.39 -47.56 3.33
CA HIS A 23 -42.07 -47.49 1.90
C HIS A 23 -43.03 -46.54 1.16
N SER A 24 -42.90 -45.24 1.39
CA SER A 24 -43.82 -44.26 0.84
C SER A 24 -43.09 -43.00 0.40
N TRP A 25 -43.13 -42.72 -0.90
CA TRP A 25 -42.70 -41.48 -1.56
C TRP A 25 -43.58 -40.25 -1.20
N LYS A 26 -44.44 -40.36 -0.18
CA LYS A 26 -45.29 -39.25 0.29
C LYS A 26 -44.43 -38.23 1.04
N ARG A 27 -44.73 -36.94 0.83
CA ARG A 27 -44.14 -35.81 1.58
C ARG A 27 -44.21 -36.11 3.07
N ALA A 28 -43.10 -35.84 3.76
CA ALA A 28 -43.03 -35.92 5.21
C ALA A 28 -44.18 -35.14 5.86
N ALA A 29 -44.77 -35.67 6.94
CA ALA A 29 -45.76 -34.93 7.70
C ALA A 29 -45.12 -33.64 8.22
N GLU A 30 -45.70 -32.49 7.87
CA GLU A 30 -45.16 -31.17 8.24
C GLU A 30 -45.23 -30.91 9.75
N GLY A 31 -46.04 -31.70 10.48
CA GLY A 31 -46.15 -31.62 11.94
C GLY A 31 -46.61 -30.23 12.40
N GLY A 32 -46.02 -29.75 13.50
CA GLY A 32 -46.22 -28.39 13.99
C GLY A 32 -45.31 -27.35 13.34
N ARG A 33 -44.51 -27.72 12.33
CA ARG A 33 -43.47 -26.88 11.75
C ARG A 33 -43.98 -25.54 11.21
N PRO A 34 -45.11 -25.44 10.47
CA PRO A 34 -45.60 -24.15 9.98
C PRO A 34 -46.00 -23.19 11.12
N THR A 35 -46.69 -23.71 12.13
CA THR A 35 -47.13 -22.93 13.31
C THR A 35 -45.94 -22.46 14.13
N LEU A 36 -44.96 -23.35 14.38
CA LEU A 36 -43.73 -22.99 15.09
C LEU A 36 -42.86 -22.01 14.30
N THR A 37 -42.83 -22.10 12.97
CA THR A 37 -42.12 -21.14 12.11
C THR A 37 -42.73 -19.75 12.25
N LYS A 38 -44.07 -19.64 12.17
CA LYS A 38 -44.77 -18.38 12.33
C LYS A 38 -44.53 -17.76 13.72
N PHE A 39 -44.62 -18.57 14.77
CA PHE A 39 -44.31 -18.14 16.14
C PHE A 39 -42.86 -17.65 16.29
N MET A 40 -41.89 -18.37 15.70
CA MET A 40 -40.48 -17.94 15.74
C MET A 40 -40.26 -16.62 14.99
N VAL A 41 -40.88 -16.42 13.83
CA VAL A 41 -40.78 -15.16 13.08
C VAL A 41 -41.33 -13.97 13.88
N GLU A 42 -42.36 -14.19 14.69
CA GLU A 42 -42.96 -13.15 15.54
C GLU A 42 -42.10 -12.82 16.78
N ILE A 43 -41.43 -13.80 17.38
CA ILE A 43 -40.73 -13.64 18.67
C ILE A 43 -39.21 -13.43 18.52
N TRP A 44 -38.58 -14.07 17.55
CA TRP A 44 -37.12 -14.06 17.39
C TRP A 44 -36.51 -12.66 17.20
N PRO A 45 -37.11 -11.74 16.41
CA PRO A 45 -36.59 -10.38 16.29
C PRO A 45 -36.51 -9.64 17.64
N THR A 46 -37.48 -9.84 18.54
CA THR A 46 -37.48 -9.23 19.87
C THR A 46 -36.32 -9.76 20.70
N VAL A 47 -36.10 -11.08 20.71
CA VAL A 47 -34.98 -11.72 21.41
C VAL A 47 -33.63 -11.19 20.91
N LEU A 48 -33.46 -11.06 19.59
CA LEU A 48 -32.23 -10.52 19.00
C LEU A 48 -32.03 -9.03 19.30
N THR A 49 -33.11 -8.25 19.31
CA THR A 49 -33.03 -6.81 19.60
C THR A 49 -32.65 -6.57 21.06
N GLU A 50 -33.21 -7.34 22.00
CA GLU A 50 -32.85 -7.27 23.42
C GLU A 50 -31.37 -7.62 23.66
N GLU A 51 -30.85 -8.66 22.99
CA GLU A 51 -29.42 -9.01 23.06
C GLU A 51 -28.54 -7.91 22.45
N LEU A 52 -28.93 -7.35 21.30
CA LEU A 52 -28.19 -6.28 20.64
C LEU A 52 -28.16 -4.99 21.47
N GLU A 53 -29.26 -4.63 22.12
CA GLU A 53 -29.32 -3.49 23.05
C GLU A 53 -28.45 -3.74 24.30
N GLY A 54 -28.41 -4.98 24.79
CA GLY A 54 -27.52 -5.38 25.89
C GLY A 54 -26.03 -5.25 25.55
N LEU A 55 -25.66 -5.45 24.28
CA LEU A 55 -24.28 -5.29 23.81
C LEU A 55 -23.82 -3.83 23.79
N ARG A 56 -24.74 -2.86 23.69
CA ARG A 56 -24.40 -1.44 23.55
C ARG A 56 -23.43 -0.96 24.62
N ALA A 57 -23.62 -1.36 25.88
CA ALA A 57 -22.78 -0.92 27.00
C ALA A 57 -21.30 -1.35 26.85
N PHE A 58 -21.02 -2.43 26.13
CA PHE A 58 -19.68 -2.97 25.95
C PHE A 58 -18.91 -2.31 24.79
N PHE A 59 -19.62 -1.62 23.89
CA PHE A 59 -19.04 -0.98 22.71
C PHE A 59 -19.09 0.56 22.76
N LEU A 60 -19.50 1.13 23.89
CA LEU A 60 -19.43 2.58 24.12
C LEU A 60 -18.02 2.97 24.55
N SER A 61 -17.48 4.04 23.97
CA SER A 61 -16.27 4.67 24.46
C SER A 61 -16.46 5.18 25.90
N PRO A 62 -15.46 5.03 26.80
CA PRO A 62 -15.52 5.60 28.13
C PRO A 62 -15.69 7.13 28.07
N SER A 63 -16.70 7.68 28.74
CA SER A 63 -17.03 9.11 28.71
C SER A 63 -16.24 9.97 29.71
N ASP A 64 -15.30 9.38 30.43
CA ASP A 64 -14.78 9.96 31.68
C ASP A 64 -13.77 11.10 31.45
N ASN A 65 -13.25 11.25 30.24
CA ASN A 65 -12.41 12.37 29.85
C ASN A 65 -12.92 12.88 28.51
N GLU A 66 -12.98 14.19 28.27
CA GLU A 66 -13.49 14.84 27.04
C GLU A 66 -12.72 14.48 25.73
N GLU A 67 -11.97 13.37 25.71
CA GLU A 67 -11.33 12.75 24.56
C GLU A 67 -12.07 11.45 24.19
N ASP A 68 -12.56 11.36 22.95
CA ASP A 68 -13.42 10.25 22.48
C ASP A 68 -12.77 8.85 22.59
N VAL A 69 -11.43 8.75 22.69
CA VAL A 69 -10.67 7.49 22.85
C VAL A 69 -9.28 7.77 23.45
N ALA A 70 -8.94 7.13 24.57
CA ALA A 70 -7.61 7.18 25.19
C ALA A 70 -6.75 5.93 24.84
N GLU A 71 -5.42 6.07 24.84
CA GLU A 71 -4.47 5.00 24.48
C GLU A 71 -4.68 3.73 25.33
N ASN A 72 -4.85 3.91 26.64
CA ASN A 72 -5.13 2.82 27.57
C ASN A 72 -6.44 2.08 27.25
N THR A 73 -7.45 2.78 26.71
CA THR A 73 -8.69 2.16 26.25
C THR A 73 -8.41 1.26 25.05
N LEU A 74 -7.63 1.71 24.06
CA LEU A 74 -7.31 0.89 22.89
C LEU A 74 -6.38 -0.29 23.21
N THR A 75 -5.41 -0.10 24.11
CA THR A 75 -4.45 -1.15 24.48
C THR A 75 -5.00 -2.17 25.49
N SER A 76 -6.14 -1.89 26.13
CA SER A 76 -6.79 -2.81 27.06
C SER A 76 -7.85 -3.71 26.41
N TRP A 77 -8.12 -3.52 25.12
CA TRP A 77 -9.09 -4.34 24.39
C TRP A 77 -8.57 -5.77 24.17
N ASP A 78 -9.23 -6.72 24.83
CA ASP A 78 -8.99 -8.15 24.69
C ASP A 78 -10.11 -8.79 23.86
N LEU A 79 -9.96 -8.73 22.53
CA LEU A 79 -10.94 -9.24 21.57
C LEU A 79 -11.38 -10.68 21.85
N PRO A 80 -10.49 -11.65 22.14
CA PRO A 80 -10.89 -13.00 22.55
C PRO A 80 -11.83 -13.02 23.77
N LYS A 81 -11.53 -12.29 24.84
CA LYS A 81 -12.41 -12.22 26.02
C LYS A 81 -13.76 -11.59 25.71
N ILE A 82 -13.77 -10.58 24.84
CA ILE A 82 -15.02 -9.95 24.38
C ILE A 82 -15.83 -10.94 23.54
N ILE A 83 -15.19 -11.71 22.67
CA ILE A 83 -15.85 -12.75 21.87
C ILE A 83 -16.48 -13.81 22.78
N GLU A 84 -15.73 -14.34 23.76
CA GLU A 84 -16.26 -15.31 24.74
C GLU A 84 -17.45 -14.74 25.51
N MET A 85 -17.33 -13.51 25.99
CA MET A 85 -18.41 -12.81 26.68
C MET A 85 -19.66 -12.66 25.80
N ILE A 86 -19.50 -12.32 24.52
CA ILE A 86 -20.62 -12.20 23.57
C ILE A 86 -21.24 -13.57 23.30
N GLN A 87 -20.42 -14.60 23.11
CA GLN A 87 -20.84 -15.97 22.81
C GLN A 87 -21.64 -16.61 23.95
N ASP A 88 -21.22 -16.39 25.19
CA ASP A 88 -21.75 -17.12 26.34
C ASP A 88 -22.66 -16.29 27.25
N GLN A 89 -22.50 -14.97 27.28
CA GLN A 89 -23.09 -14.14 28.33
C GLN A 89 -24.00 -13.03 27.78
N ALA A 90 -23.55 -12.30 26.75
CA ALA A 90 -24.22 -11.06 26.34
C ALA A 90 -25.18 -11.22 25.16
N ALA A 91 -24.82 -11.98 24.12
CA ALA A 91 -25.66 -12.15 22.93
C ALA A 91 -25.55 -13.54 22.26
N PRO A 92 -25.82 -14.63 23.00
CA PRO A 92 -25.63 -16.00 22.52
C PRO A 92 -26.56 -16.36 21.35
N ASN A 93 -27.79 -15.83 21.30
CA ASN A 93 -28.75 -16.17 20.25
C ASN A 93 -28.46 -15.41 18.95
N LEU A 94 -28.04 -14.15 19.06
CA LEU A 94 -27.54 -13.35 17.95
C LEU A 94 -26.30 -13.99 17.34
N TRP A 95 -25.31 -14.35 18.17
CA TRP A 95 -24.10 -15.02 17.71
C TRP A 95 -24.42 -16.30 16.94
N LYS A 96 -25.26 -17.18 17.52
CA LYS A 96 -25.67 -18.43 16.86
C LYS A 96 -26.44 -18.21 15.56
N THR A 97 -27.26 -17.15 15.48
CA THR A 97 -28.01 -16.81 14.27
C THR A 97 -27.07 -16.34 13.16
N LEU A 98 -26.15 -15.42 13.48
CA LEU A 98 -25.15 -14.93 12.53
C LEU A 98 -24.24 -16.06 12.06
N TRP A 99 -23.81 -16.93 12.97
CA TRP A 99 -23.03 -18.12 12.66
C TRP A 99 -23.79 -19.07 11.70
N ALA A 100 -25.04 -19.38 12.00
CA ALA A 100 -25.86 -20.27 11.15
C ALA A 100 -26.18 -19.68 9.76
N LEU A 101 -26.17 -18.35 9.62
CA LEU A 101 -26.33 -17.66 8.34
C LEU A 101 -25.01 -17.61 7.54
N ALA A 102 -23.88 -17.52 8.23
CA ALA A 102 -22.56 -17.48 7.62
C ALA A 102 -22.06 -18.86 7.13
N TYR A 103 -22.51 -19.96 7.74
CA TYR A 103 -22.01 -21.31 7.46
C TYR A 103 -23.11 -22.30 7.03
N THR A 104 -22.83 -23.11 6.01
CA THR A 104 -23.69 -24.26 5.65
C THR A 104 -23.48 -25.44 6.61
N SER A 105 -24.47 -26.33 6.72
CA SER A 105 -24.36 -27.55 7.57
C SER A 105 -23.24 -28.52 7.16
N HIS A 106 -22.69 -28.36 5.95
CA HIS A 106 -21.50 -29.09 5.50
C HIS A 106 -20.21 -28.39 5.96
N GLN A 107 -20.17 -27.06 5.90
CA GLN A 107 -19.05 -26.25 6.41
C GLN A 107 -18.93 -26.34 7.93
N ASP A 108 -20.04 -26.28 8.68
CA ASP A 108 -20.08 -26.39 10.14
C ASP A 108 -19.47 -27.71 10.67
N LYS A 109 -19.58 -28.80 9.89
CA LYS A 109 -18.98 -30.10 10.22
C LYS A 109 -17.49 -30.23 9.88
N LYS A 110 -16.99 -29.38 8.98
CA LYS A 110 -15.63 -29.49 8.40
C LYS A 110 -14.71 -28.36 8.85
N ASN A 111 -15.28 -27.20 9.18
CA ASN A 111 -14.61 -25.98 9.62
C ASN A 111 -14.79 -25.82 11.13
N GLN A 112 -14.29 -26.76 11.92
CA GLN A 112 -14.33 -26.60 13.38
C GLN A 112 -13.37 -25.51 13.87
N ARG A 113 -12.39 -25.09 13.05
CA ARG A 113 -11.32 -24.12 13.41
C ARG A 113 -10.64 -23.48 12.16
N LYS A 114 -11.35 -22.72 11.32
CA LYS A 114 -10.68 -21.98 10.23
C LYS A 114 -11.23 -20.56 10.08
N ASN A 115 -10.32 -19.58 10.13
CA ASN A 115 -10.60 -18.20 9.75
C ASN A 115 -10.98 -18.14 8.25
N PRO A 116 -12.13 -17.55 7.87
CA PRO A 116 -12.49 -17.38 6.46
C PRO A 116 -11.45 -16.60 5.63
N ASP A 117 -10.68 -15.70 6.23
CA ASP A 117 -9.64 -14.92 5.54
C ASP A 117 -8.44 -15.79 5.14
N THR A 118 -8.04 -16.74 5.99
CA THR A 118 -6.94 -17.68 5.69
C THR A 118 -7.33 -18.72 4.64
N ILE A 119 -8.64 -18.97 4.43
CA ILE A 119 -9.13 -19.85 3.37
C ILE A 119 -8.86 -19.24 1.99
N GLN A 120 -9.12 -17.94 1.80
CA GLN A 120 -8.88 -17.29 0.50
C GLN A 120 -7.39 -17.17 0.19
N GLN A 121 -6.57 -16.85 1.18
CA GLN A 121 -5.11 -16.82 1.07
C GLN A 121 -4.55 -18.21 0.70
N ALA A 122 -4.98 -19.27 1.41
CA ALA A 122 -4.54 -20.63 1.13
C ALA A 122 -5.02 -21.16 -0.25
N ILE A 123 -6.16 -20.67 -0.76
CA ILE A 123 -6.61 -20.94 -2.14
C ILE A 123 -5.72 -20.19 -3.14
N GLY A 124 -5.41 -18.93 -2.88
CA GLY A 124 -4.57 -18.08 -3.73
C GLY A 124 -3.15 -18.63 -3.89
N MET A 125 -2.52 -19.08 -2.79
CA MET A 125 -1.20 -19.72 -2.81
C MET A 125 -1.16 -20.98 -3.70
N LYS A 126 -2.28 -21.70 -3.80
CA LYS A 126 -2.43 -22.89 -4.66
C LYS A 126 -2.76 -22.54 -6.12
N ASN A 127 -3.00 -21.27 -6.42
CA ASN A 127 -3.34 -20.76 -7.74
C ASN A 127 -2.47 -19.55 -8.12
N PRO A 128 -1.15 -19.75 -8.36
CA PRO A 128 -0.23 -18.65 -8.59
C PRO A 128 -0.53 -17.88 -9.89
N ILE A 129 -0.33 -16.57 -9.87
CA ILE A 129 -0.51 -15.72 -11.04
C ILE A 129 0.43 -16.16 -12.18
N THR A 130 -0.13 -16.29 -13.37
CA THR A 130 0.62 -16.73 -14.56
C THR A 130 1.16 -15.55 -15.36
N LEU A 131 2.18 -15.80 -16.19
CA LEU A 131 2.70 -14.80 -17.13
C LEU A 131 1.59 -14.25 -18.05
N SER A 132 0.67 -15.12 -18.50
CA SER A 132 -0.49 -14.72 -19.30
C SER A 132 -1.41 -13.76 -18.54
N ASN A 133 -1.68 -14.03 -17.27
CA ASN A 133 -2.48 -13.15 -16.41
C ASN A 133 -1.81 -11.77 -16.29
N ILE A 134 -0.49 -11.73 -16.05
CA ILE A 134 0.28 -10.49 -15.94
C ILE A 134 0.20 -9.66 -17.22
N PHE A 135 0.34 -10.30 -18.39
CA PHE A 135 0.20 -9.60 -19.67
C PHE A 135 -1.21 -9.03 -19.85
N LEU A 136 -2.26 -9.81 -19.58
CA LEU A 136 -3.65 -9.33 -19.66
C LEU A 136 -3.90 -8.13 -18.74
N LEU A 137 -3.47 -8.23 -17.48
CA LEU A 137 -3.54 -7.13 -16.52
C LEU A 137 -2.80 -5.89 -17.01
N SER A 138 -1.63 -6.06 -17.64
CA SER A 138 -0.87 -4.94 -18.21
C SER A 138 -1.62 -4.25 -19.36
N PHE A 139 -2.31 -5.01 -20.21
CA PHE A 139 -3.13 -4.46 -21.29
C PHE A 139 -4.32 -3.67 -20.75
N ASP A 140 -5.00 -4.21 -19.74
CA ASP A 140 -6.16 -3.54 -19.14
C ASP A 140 -5.76 -2.32 -18.30
N ALA A 141 -4.64 -2.41 -17.58
CA ALA A 141 -4.05 -1.26 -16.90
C ALA A 141 -3.66 -0.16 -17.90
N LYS A 142 -3.04 -0.51 -19.04
CA LYS A 142 -2.69 0.45 -20.08
C LYS A 142 -3.91 1.21 -20.57
N LYS A 143 -5.03 0.53 -20.87
CA LYS A 143 -6.28 1.18 -21.32
C LYS A 143 -6.77 2.22 -20.31
N ARG A 144 -6.73 1.88 -19.01
CA ARG A 144 -7.16 2.78 -17.92
C ARG A 144 -6.22 3.97 -17.73
N LEU A 145 -4.91 3.75 -17.82
CA LEU A 145 -3.89 4.76 -17.55
C LEU A 145 -3.59 5.66 -18.75
N TRP A 146 -3.92 5.22 -19.96
CA TRP A 146 -3.59 5.95 -21.20
C TRP A 146 -4.07 7.40 -21.20
N PRO A 147 -5.33 7.72 -20.83
CA PRO A 147 -5.79 9.11 -20.79
C PRO A 147 -4.97 10.00 -19.85
N TYR A 148 -4.49 9.45 -18.72
CA TYR A 148 -3.66 10.17 -17.75
C TYR A 148 -2.25 10.42 -18.27
N ILE A 149 -1.66 9.44 -18.94
CA ILE A 149 -0.35 9.58 -19.59
C ILE A 149 -0.45 10.65 -20.67
N THR A 150 -1.48 10.60 -21.52
CA THR A 150 -1.75 11.59 -22.57
C THR A 150 -1.92 12.99 -21.97
N HIS A 151 -2.75 13.14 -20.93
CA HIS A 151 -2.95 14.43 -20.27
C HIS A 151 -1.67 14.95 -19.61
N ARG A 152 -0.85 14.07 -19.02
CA ARG A 152 0.43 14.48 -18.43
C ARG A 152 1.41 15.00 -19.48
N VAL A 153 1.45 14.36 -20.65
CA VAL A 153 2.26 14.84 -21.78
C VAL A 153 1.71 16.17 -22.31
N LEU A 154 0.38 16.30 -22.42
CA LEU A 154 -0.29 17.56 -22.80
C LEU A 154 0.03 18.69 -21.81
N SER A 155 0.09 18.40 -20.50
CA SER A 155 0.41 19.39 -19.46
C SER A 155 1.80 20.01 -19.66
N PHE A 156 2.76 19.29 -20.25
CA PHE A 156 4.07 19.83 -20.61
C PHE A 156 4.04 20.88 -21.73
N ILE A 157 2.92 21.02 -22.45
CA ILE A 157 2.65 22.11 -23.40
C ILE A 157 1.87 23.22 -22.68
N LEU A 158 0.77 22.86 -22.00
CA LEU A 158 -0.16 23.84 -21.41
C LEU A 158 0.48 24.69 -20.30
N GLU A 159 1.42 24.13 -19.54
CA GLU A 159 2.11 24.82 -18.45
C GLU A 159 3.24 25.74 -18.92
N VAL A 160 3.58 25.74 -20.21
CA VAL A 160 4.72 26.48 -20.77
C VAL A 160 4.36 27.96 -20.91
N PRO A 161 5.15 28.90 -20.36
CA PRO A 161 4.89 30.34 -20.54
C PRO A 161 4.83 30.73 -22.02
N GLU A 162 5.66 30.13 -22.88
CA GLU A 162 5.63 30.32 -24.33
C GLU A 162 4.39 29.75 -25.02
N PHE A 163 3.59 28.89 -24.38
CA PHE A 163 2.27 28.49 -24.90
C PHE A 163 1.18 29.47 -24.50
N ASP A 164 1.31 30.18 -23.38
CA ASP A 164 0.37 31.20 -22.89
C ASP A 164 -1.11 30.79 -23.08
N LEU A 165 -1.52 29.80 -22.30
CA LEU A 165 -2.86 29.21 -22.36
C LEU A 165 -3.99 30.25 -22.39
N SER A 166 -3.80 31.39 -21.73
CA SER A 166 -4.79 32.49 -21.67
C SER A 166 -5.16 33.06 -23.04
N THR A 167 -4.29 32.89 -24.02
CA THR A 167 -4.44 33.38 -25.40
C THR A 167 -4.92 32.31 -26.38
N TYR A 168 -5.08 31.06 -25.93
CA TYR A 168 -5.54 29.96 -26.77
C TYR A 168 -7.07 30.01 -26.92
N SER A 169 -7.56 29.98 -28.17
CA SER A 169 -8.99 30.14 -28.51
C SER A 169 -9.88 29.15 -27.81
N ASP A 170 -9.40 27.90 -27.69
CA ASP A 170 -10.17 26.77 -27.17
C ASP A 170 -9.74 26.38 -25.74
N GLN A 171 -9.23 27.33 -24.96
CA GLN A 171 -8.74 27.09 -23.58
C GLN A 171 -9.78 26.47 -22.63
N THR A 172 -11.08 26.59 -22.94
CA THR A 172 -12.19 26.02 -22.16
C THR A 172 -12.69 24.68 -22.68
N SER A 173 -12.01 24.09 -23.67
CA SER A 173 -12.33 22.77 -24.23
C SER A 173 -12.33 21.68 -23.15
N SER A 174 -13.29 20.76 -23.22
CA SER A 174 -13.39 19.59 -22.34
C SER A 174 -12.21 18.64 -22.53
N GLU A 175 -11.61 18.63 -23.71
CA GLU A 175 -10.54 17.74 -24.14
C GLU A 175 -9.19 18.09 -23.49
N LEU A 176 -9.02 19.34 -23.04
CA LEU A 176 -7.85 19.81 -22.29
C LEU A 176 -7.93 19.53 -20.79
N GLN A 177 -9.12 19.16 -20.30
CA GLN A 177 -9.34 18.90 -18.88
C GLN A 177 -8.67 17.60 -18.45
N PRO A 178 -8.19 17.52 -17.20
CA PRO A 178 -7.67 16.27 -16.67
C PRO A 178 -8.74 15.17 -16.70
N PRO A 179 -8.36 13.92 -17.01
CA PRO A 179 -9.30 12.80 -17.03
C PRO A 179 -9.91 12.57 -15.65
N GLN A 180 -11.15 12.07 -15.62
CA GLN A 180 -11.86 11.75 -14.38
C GLN A 180 -11.09 10.70 -13.57
N SER A 181 -10.89 10.97 -12.28
CA SER A 181 -10.26 10.06 -11.31
C SER A 181 -10.86 8.65 -11.35
N ILE A 182 -10.01 7.63 -11.54
CA ILE A 182 -10.42 6.22 -11.53
C ILE A 182 -10.81 5.78 -10.12
N HIS A 183 -9.98 6.12 -9.14
CA HIS A 183 -10.19 5.81 -7.73
C HIS A 183 -9.77 7.02 -6.90
N LYS A 184 -10.70 7.92 -6.60
CA LYS A 184 -10.41 9.12 -5.83
C LYS A 184 -10.42 8.79 -4.34
N LEU A 185 -9.27 8.93 -3.67
CA LEU A 185 -9.17 8.74 -2.23
C LEU A 185 -9.94 9.85 -1.47
N PRO A 186 -10.52 9.54 -0.30
CA PRO A 186 -11.24 10.52 0.51
C PRO A 186 -10.31 11.65 0.95
N HIS A 187 -10.81 12.84 1.25
CA HIS A 187 -9.98 13.94 1.75
C HIS A 187 -10.83 14.87 2.61
N GLY A 188 -10.20 15.62 3.49
CA GLY A 188 -10.87 16.45 4.49
C GLY A 188 -10.13 16.34 5.82
N LYS A 189 -10.52 17.17 6.80
CA LYS A 189 -9.87 17.14 8.12
C LYS A 189 -10.15 15.82 8.85
N GLU A 190 -11.33 15.26 8.65
CA GLU A 190 -11.79 13.98 9.15
C GLU A 190 -11.08 12.78 8.52
N ASN A 191 -10.50 12.97 7.32
CA ASN A 191 -9.72 11.97 6.60
C ASN A 191 -8.21 12.22 6.73
N ALA A 192 -7.81 13.18 7.57
CA ALA A 192 -6.40 13.44 7.80
C ALA A 192 -5.80 12.30 8.61
N THR A 193 -4.75 11.68 8.09
CA THR A 193 -4.04 10.61 8.78
C THR A 193 -3.47 11.14 10.09
N LEU A 194 -3.84 10.50 11.19
CA LEU A 194 -3.23 10.73 12.50
C LEU A 194 -2.09 9.75 12.69
N GLN A 195 -1.04 10.22 13.35
CA GLN A 195 0.14 9.42 13.61
C GLN A 195 0.35 9.30 15.11
N PHE A 196 0.49 8.05 15.56
CA PHE A 196 0.85 7.71 16.94
C PHE A 196 2.14 6.90 16.90
N LEU A 197 3.17 7.38 17.61
CA LEU A 197 4.40 6.60 17.81
C LEU A 197 4.29 5.85 19.14
N LEU A 198 3.99 4.55 19.06
CA LEU A 198 3.77 3.69 20.23
C LEU A 198 5.09 3.21 20.89
N GLY A 199 6.23 3.38 20.21
CA GLY A 199 7.57 3.01 20.70
C GLY A 199 8.42 2.37 19.60
N SER A 200 9.70 2.13 19.86
CA SER A 200 10.55 1.36 18.95
C SER A 200 11.07 0.09 19.62
N VAL A 201 11.13 -0.97 18.82
CA VAL A 201 11.69 -2.26 19.19
C VAL A 201 13.01 -2.44 18.45
N ASN A 202 14.05 -2.86 19.16
CA ASN A 202 15.33 -3.20 18.56
C ASN A 202 15.27 -4.68 18.15
N ILE A 203 15.20 -4.94 16.85
CA ILE A 203 15.31 -6.30 16.29
C ILE A 203 16.68 -6.39 15.62
N PRO A 204 17.65 -7.14 16.18
CA PRO A 204 18.97 -7.28 15.58
C PRO A 204 18.88 -7.91 14.19
N GLU A 205 19.61 -7.37 13.22
CA GLU A 205 19.62 -7.83 11.82
C GLU A 205 20.07 -9.29 11.60
N ALA A 206 20.53 -9.98 12.65
CA ALA A 206 21.18 -11.28 12.59
C ALA A 206 20.57 -12.37 13.49
N SER A 207 19.62 -12.07 14.39
CA SER A 207 19.12 -13.05 15.36
C SER A 207 17.74 -13.56 14.98
N TYR A 208 17.70 -14.73 14.32
CA TYR A 208 16.51 -15.58 14.27
C TYR A 208 16.29 -16.36 15.60
N GLU A 209 17.09 -16.11 16.64
CA GLU A 209 17.17 -16.94 17.85
C GLU A 209 16.50 -16.35 19.10
N ASP A 210 16.05 -15.08 19.10
CA ASP A 210 15.37 -14.52 20.27
C ASP A 210 13.84 -14.64 20.14
N PRO A 211 13.14 -15.25 21.12
CA PRO A 211 11.68 -15.24 21.17
C PRO A 211 11.21 -13.79 21.33
N SER A 212 10.61 -13.26 20.27
CA SER A 212 9.95 -11.96 20.25
C SER A 212 8.89 -11.92 21.37
N PRO A 213 8.86 -10.89 22.23
CA PRO A 213 7.78 -10.74 23.21
C PRO A 213 6.43 -10.67 22.50
N ASN A 214 5.41 -11.31 23.08
CA ASN A 214 4.04 -11.33 22.59
C ASN A 214 3.44 -9.91 22.56
N TYR A 215 3.59 -9.22 21.44
CA TYR A 215 2.87 -7.97 21.17
C TYR A 215 1.73 -8.26 20.20
N ARG A 216 0.48 -8.08 20.65
CA ARG A 216 -0.68 -7.99 19.77
C ARG A 216 -0.59 -6.68 19.00
N VAL A 217 -0.14 -6.74 17.76
CA VAL A 217 -0.23 -5.60 16.83
C VAL A 217 -1.64 -5.63 16.25
N PRO A 218 -2.43 -4.54 16.34
CA PRO A 218 -3.66 -4.41 15.56
C PRO A 218 -3.33 -4.59 14.09
N SER A 219 -4.27 -5.07 13.28
CA SER A 219 -4.15 -5.23 11.83
C SER A 219 -3.82 -3.90 11.11
N SER A 220 -2.57 -3.47 11.19
CA SER A 220 -1.98 -2.34 10.49
C SER A 220 -1.05 -2.89 9.43
N GLY A 221 -1.19 -2.41 8.19
CA GLY A 221 -0.30 -2.81 7.11
C GLY A 221 1.16 -2.51 7.46
N GLU A 222 1.99 -3.55 7.55
CA GLU A 222 3.42 -3.46 7.83
C GLU A 222 4.14 -2.98 6.57
N CYS A 223 4.95 -1.93 6.68
CA CYS A 223 5.69 -1.37 5.56
C CYS A 223 7.16 -1.17 5.91
N GLY A 224 8.04 -1.37 4.92
CA GLY A 224 9.47 -1.24 5.11
C GLY A 224 10.23 -1.19 3.79
N ASP A 225 11.54 -1.06 3.88
CA ASP A 225 12.42 -1.23 2.73
C ASP A 225 12.42 -2.69 2.23
N GLN A 226 13.04 -2.94 1.08
CA GLN A 226 12.98 -4.27 0.46
C GLN A 226 13.47 -5.38 1.37
N LEU A 227 14.57 -5.12 2.07
CA LEU A 227 15.21 -6.12 2.92
C LEU A 227 14.32 -6.45 4.12
N THR A 228 13.61 -5.46 4.66
CA THR A 228 12.63 -5.67 5.72
C THR A 228 11.49 -6.56 5.23
N ILE A 229 10.90 -6.24 4.09
CA ILE A 229 9.79 -7.03 3.51
C ILE A 229 10.25 -8.45 3.17
N ASP A 230 11.42 -8.63 2.54
CA ASP A 230 11.99 -9.95 2.25
C ASP A 230 12.22 -10.79 3.51
N ARG A 231 12.65 -10.15 4.61
CA ARG A 231 12.86 -10.83 5.89
C ARG A 231 11.54 -11.24 6.55
N LEU A 232 10.53 -10.36 6.51
CA LEU A 232 9.21 -10.67 7.03
C LEU A 232 8.55 -11.81 6.24
N TRP A 233 8.71 -11.81 4.91
CA TRP A 233 8.35 -12.96 4.09
C TRP A 233 9.12 -14.21 4.51
N GLY A 234 10.44 -14.13 4.66
CA GLY A 234 11.23 -15.28 5.12
C GLY A 234 10.79 -15.82 6.48
N LEU A 235 10.36 -14.95 7.39
CA LEU A 235 9.84 -15.31 8.70
C LEU A 235 8.47 -15.99 8.61
N PHE A 236 7.58 -15.48 7.75
CA PHE A 236 6.30 -16.11 7.44
C PHE A 236 6.50 -17.54 6.90
N HIS A 237 7.42 -17.73 5.95
CA HIS A 237 7.74 -19.06 5.42
C HIS A 237 8.32 -20.00 6.50
N TYR A 238 9.15 -19.47 7.39
CA TYR A 238 9.75 -20.23 8.48
C TYR A 238 8.70 -20.72 9.49
N ARG A 239 7.74 -19.85 9.83
CA ARG A 239 6.69 -20.09 10.83
C ARG A 239 5.41 -20.72 10.28
N ALA A 240 5.34 -20.98 8.97
CA ALA A 240 4.17 -21.54 8.31
C ALA A 240 3.64 -22.86 8.89
N ARG A 241 4.43 -23.57 9.71
CA ARG A 241 4.06 -24.84 10.34
C ARG A 241 3.71 -24.72 11.83
N ASP A 242 3.72 -23.51 12.37
CA ASP A 242 3.40 -23.26 13.78
C ASP A 242 1.91 -23.57 14.05
N SER A 243 1.56 -23.75 15.32
CA SER A 243 0.29 -24.40 15.69
C SER A 243 -0.92 -23.47 15.74
N ASN A 244 -0.74 -22.17 15.51
CA ASN A 244 -1.83 -21.20 15.43
C ASN A 244 -1.52 -20.05 14.45
N SER A 245 -2.58 -19.41 13.94
CA SER A 245 -2.48 -18.32 12.95
C SER A 245 -1.71 -17.10 13.43
N PHE A 246 -1.64 -16.88 14.75
CA PHE A 246 -0.86 -15.77 15.32
C PHE A 246 0.64 -16.02 15.23
N GLU A 247 1.10 -17.22 15.60
CA GLU A 247 2.50 -17.65 15.50
C GLU A 247 2.96 -17.74 14.05
N GLN A 248 2.09 -18.23 13.16
CA GLN A 248 2.31 -18.27 11.71
C GLN A 248 2.43 -16.88 11.07
N LEU A 249 2.04 -15.82 11.79
CA LEU A 249 2.02 -14.43 11.33
C LEU A 249 0.96 -14.15 10.23
N ASP A 250 -0.14 -14.90 10.21
CA ASP A 250 -1.23 -14.72 9.22
C ASP A 250 -1.90 -13.34 9.32
N TRP A 251 -1.80 -12.69 10.47
CA TRP A 251 -2.31 -11.34 10.71
C TRP A 251 -1.51 -10.24 10.00
N MET A 252 -0.31 -10.56 9.48
CA MET A 252 0.61 -9.57 8.92
C MET A 252 0.23 -9.21 7.48
N LEU A 253 -0.21 -7.97 7.28
CA LEU A 253 -0.46 -7.41 5.95
C LEU A 253 0.79 -6.67 5.45
N LEU A 254 1.62 -7.32 4.63
CA LEU A 254 2.81 -6.70 4.06
C LEU A 254 2.43 -5.72 2.92
N VAL A 255 2.78 -4.46 3.09
CA VAL A 255 2.46 -3.38 2.14
C VAL A 255 3.63 -3.06 1.23
N PHE A 256 3.34 -2.88 -0.05
CA PHE A 256 4.33 -2.57 -1.07
C PHE A 256 4.93 -1.15 -0.90
N GLY A 257 6.27 -1.05 -0.95
CA GLY A 257 7.00 0.21 -0.87
C GLY A 257 7.01 1.01 -2.19
N TRP A 258 5.99 1.82 -2.42
CA TRP A 258 5.86 2.64 -3.64
C TRP A 258 6.99 3.64 -3.84
N PHE A 259 7.48 4.29 -2.79
CA PHE A 259 8.58 5.24 -2.88
C PHE A 259 9.91 4.54 -3.17
N HIS A 260 10.15 3.38 -2.54
CA HIS A 260 11.33 2.57 -2.83
C HIS A 260 11.33 2.05 -4.29
N LEU A 261 10.17 1.68 -4.84
CA LEU A 261 10.02 1.36 -6.26
C LEU A 261 10.46 2.55 -7.15
N GLN A 262 9.98 3.76 -6.86
CA GLN A 262 10.37 4.98 -7.60
C GLN A 262 11.88 5.23 -7.52
N MET A 263 12.49 5.02 -6.35
CA MET A 263 13.94 5.12 -6.17
C MET A 263 14.70 4.10 -7.01
N ALA A 264 14.31 2.83 -6.96
CA ALA A 264 14.93 1.76 -7.73
C ALA A 264 14.83 2.00 -9.24
N PHE A 265 13.68 2.50 -9.69
CA PHE A 265 13.43 2.92 -11.05
C PHE A 265 14.35 4.06 -11.49
N ALA A 266 14.45 5.13 -10.70
CA ALA A 266 15.35 6.25 -10.99
C ALA A 266 16.82 5.79 -11.05
N GLN A 267 17.24 4.92 -10.13
CA GLN A 267 18.57 4.30 -10.16
C GLN A 267 18.77 3.39 -11.38
N SER A 268 17.70 2.76 -11.88
CA SER A 268 17.70 2.06 -13.18
C SER A 268 18.10 3.01 -14.27
N LEU A 269 17.31 4.06 -14.45
CA LEU A 269 17.53 5.04 -15.51
C LEU A 269 18.93 5.63 -15.43
N HIS A 270 19.40 5.94 -14.21
CA HIS A 270 20.77 6.36 -13.98
C HIS A 270 21.79 5.34 -14.50
N LYS A 271 21.76 4.10 -14.03
CA LYS A 271 22.73 3.06 -14.42
C LYS A 271 22.72 2.76 -15.92
N GLN A 272 21.54 2.84 -16.55
CA GLN A 272 21.35 2.55 -17.97
C GLN A 272 21.84 3.67 -18.88
N TYR A 273 21.47 4.91 -18.52
CA TYR A 273 21.57 6.05 -19.41
C TYR A 273 22.61 7.08 -18.95
N LEU A 274 23.42 6.81 -17.91
CA LEU A 274 24.42 7.77 -17.42
C LEU A 274 25.36 8.24 -18.53
N GLY A 275 25.95 7.32 -19.28
CA GLY A 275 26.85 7.63 -20.38
C GLY A 275 28.10 8.43 -19.96
N THR A 276 28.68 9.12 -20.94
CA THR A 276 29.90 9.92 -20.76
C THR A 276 29.61 11.42 -20.77
N ALA A 277 30.56 12.23 -20.28
CA ALA A 277 30.40 13.69 -20.23
C ALA A 277 30.30 14.36 -21.61
N LYS A 278 30.89 13.73 -22.65
CA LYS A 278 30.82 14.17 -24.05
C LYS A 278 29.77 13.39 -24.86
N GLY A 279 29.19 12.36 -24.25
CA GLY A 279 28.24 11.43 -24.88
C GLY A 279 26.82 11.96 -24.90
N GLN A 280 25.87 11.06 -25.12
CA GLN A 280 24.45 11.40 -25.26
C GLN A 280 23.61 11.01 -24.02
N GLY A 281 24.28 10.56 -22.94
CA GLY A 281 23.64 10.13 -21.70
C GLY A 281 23.39 11.26 -20.68
N LEU A 282 22.77 10.89 -19.57
CA LEU A 282 22.37 11.76 -18.46
C LEU A 282 23.52 12.59 -17.90
N ARG A 283 24.75 12.06 -17.91
CA ARG A 283 25.94 12.77 -17.40
C ARG A 283 26.17 14.11 -18.11
N LYS A 284 25.92 14.19 -19.41
CA LYS A 284 26.04 15.45 -20.16
C LYS A 284 24.97 16.45 -19.72
N SER A 285 23.73 16.00 -19.55
CA SER A 285 22.62 16.82 -19.05
C SER A 285 22.87 17.34 -17.63
N PHE A 286 23.39 16.48 -16.72
CA PHE A 286 23.75 16.88 -15.36
C PHE A 286 24.82 17.97 -15.35
N ASN A 287 25.83 17.88 -16.22
CA ASN A 287 26.88 18.89 -16.34
C ASN A 287 26.32 20.24 -16.84
N VAL A 288 25.43 20.23 -17.82
CA VAL A 288 24.82 21.45 -18.38
C VAL A 288 23.94 22.15 -17.35
N MET A 289 23.17 21.39 -16.58
CA MET A 289 22.38 21.92 -15.45
C MET A 289 23.22 22.26 -14.22
N LYS A 290 24.55 21.99 -14.24
CA LYS A 290 25.47 22.16 -13.11
C LYS A 290 25.04 21.40 -11.84
N ARG A 291 24.36 20.26 -11.99
CA ARG A 291 23.90 19.42 -10.88
C ARG A 291 25.06 18.56 -10.35
N LYS A 292 25.58 18.91 -9.17
CA LYS A 292 26.66 18.18 -8.49
C LYS A 292 26.09 16.97 -7.73
N GLY A 293 26.91 15.93 -7.53
CA GLY A 293 26.54 14.76 -6.72
C GLY A 293 25.71 13.69 -7.44
N LEU A 294 25.39 13.87 -8.73
CA LEU A 294 24.61 12.90 -9.52
C LEU A 294 25.46 11.91 -10.33
N LEU A 295 26.78 11.94 -10.20
CA LEU A 295 27.67 11.05 -10.98
C LEU A 295 27.76 9.65 -10.39
N THR A 296 27.68 9.53 -9.07
CA THR A 296 27.76 8.28 -8.33
C THR A 296 26.45 8.10 -7.59
N THR A 297 25.83 6.93 -7.73
CA THR A 297 24.63 6.59 -6.99
C THR A 297 24.91 6.60 -5.50
N SER A 298 24.06 7.27 -4.73
CA SER A 298 24.09 7.26 -3.27
C SER A 298 22.70 6.96 -2.73
N ILE A 299 22.62 6.07 -1.76
CA ILE A 299 21.41 5.82 -0.96
C ILE A 299 21.27 6.83 0.18
N ARG A 300 22.34 7.59 0.50
CA ARG A 300 22.34 8.60 1.57
C ARG A 300 22.23 10.01 1.00
N GLY A 301 21.50 10.86 1.71
CA GLY A 301 21.39 12.30 1.43
C GLY A 301 20.46 12.63 0.25
N PRO A 302 20.56 13.83 -0.35
CA PRO A 302 19.58 14.36 -1.28
C PRO A 302 19.69 13.78 -2.71
N PHE A 303 20.41 12.67 -2.89
CA PHE A 303 20.69 12.09 -4.21
C PHE A 303 19.41 11.77 -4.97
N HIS A 304 18.46 11.07 -4.35
CA HIS A 304 17.22 10.68 -5.02
C HIS A 304 16.39 11.90 -5.44
N HIS A 305 16.18 12.85 -4.52
CA HIS A 305 15.46 14.10 -4.84
C HIS A 305 16.09 14.85 -6.00
N HIS A 306 17.42 15.01 -6.01
CA HIS A 306 18.13 15.68 -7.10
C HIS A 306 18.09 14.90 -8.41
N LEU A 307 18.09 13.56 -8.35
CA LEU A 307 18.00 12.70 -9.52
C LEU A 307 16.60 12.74 -10.13
N ASP A 308 15.56 12.62 -9.31
CA ASP A 308 14.15 12.72 -9.72
C ASP A 308 13.86 14.06 -10.40
N GLU A 309 14.26 15.17 -9.77
CA GLU A 309 14.12 16.51 -10.34
C GLU A 309 14.85 16.62 -11.70
N ALA A 310 16.11 16.14 -11.76
CA ALA A 310 16.89 16.19 -12.99
C ALA A 310 16.28 15.33 -14.12
N LEU A 311 15.73 14.15 -13.80
CA LEU A 311 15.06 13.29 -14.77
C LEU A 311 13.77 13.93 -15.31
N LYS A 312 12.98 14.59 -14.44
CA LYS A 312 11.78 15.34 -14.85
C LYS A 312 12.12 16.48 -15.81
N HIS A 313 13.13 17.30 -15.51
CA HIS A 313 13.57 18.38 -16.40
C HIS A 313 14.11 17.85 -17.75
N ILE A 314 14.84 16.73 -17.73
CA ILE A 314 15.35 16.08 -18.95
C ILE A 314 14.21 15.52 -19.80
N ALA A 315 13.23 14.87 -19.19
CA ALA A 315 12.07 14.33 -19.87
C ALA A 315 11.25 15.44 -20.53
N GLU A 316 10.94 16.51 -19.78
CA GLU A 316 10.19 17.66 -20.26
C GLU A 316 10.86 18.33 -21.47
N ALA A 317 12.17 18.62 -21.39
CA ALA A 317 12.92 19.21 -22.51
C ALA A 317 12.93 18.32 -23.77
N ARG A 318 13.01 16.99 -23.61
CA ARG A 318 13.00 16.06 -24.74
C ARG A 318 11.61 15.96 -25.38
N ILE A 319 10.58 15.80 -24.56
CA ILE A 319 9.18 15.70 -25.01
C ILE A 319 8.79 16.97 -25.77
N ARG A 320 9.14 18.16 -25.27
CA ARG A 320 8.89 19.43 -25.96
C ARG A 320 9.53 19.48 -27.36
N ILE A 321 10.78 19.03 -27.52
CA ILE A 321 11.45 18.98 -28.84
C ILE A 321 10.77 17.98 -29.78
N ASP A 322 10.45 16.79 -29.28
CA ASP A 322 9.81 15.76 -30.07
C ASP A 322 8.41 16.20 -30.52
N LEU A 323 7.64 16.86 -29.64
CA LEU A 323 6.34 17.45 -29.97
C LEU A 323 6.44 18.48 -31.09
N CYS A 324 7.39 19.41 -31.03
CA CYS A 324 7.63 20.36 -32.11
C CYS A 324 7.97 19.64 -33.43
N SER A 325 8.80 18.61 -33.35
CA SER A 325 9.21 17.82 -34.52
C SER A 325 8.04 17.04 -35.13
N LEU A 326 7.18 16.43 -34.31
CA LEU A 326 6.01 15.67 -34.76
C LEU A 326 4.91 16.59 -35.33
N ALA A 327 4.71 17.76 -34.73
CA ALA A 327 3.74 18.74 -35.21
C ALA A 327 4.24 19.56 -36.41
N ASN A 328 5.50 19.35 -36.83
CA ASN A 328 6.18 20.10 -37.89
C ASN A 328 6.16 21.63 -37.64
N VAL A 329 6.49 22.02 -36.41
CA VAL A 329 6.56 23.42 -35.97
C VAL A 329 7.93 23.77 -35.42
N ASP A 330 8.34 25.02 -35.56
CA ASP A 330 9.66 25.51 -35.12
C ASP A 330 9.69 25.85 -33.62
N SER A 331 8.52 26.06 -32.99
CA SER A 331 8.41 26.43 -31.58
C SER A 331 7.12 25.89 -30.93
N ILE A 332 7.17 25.70 -29.60
CA ILE A 332 6.00 25.29 -28.80
C ILE A 332 4.86 26.29 -28.95
N SER A 333 5.15 27.58 -29.10
CA SER A 333 4.13 28.62 -29.31
C SER A 333 3.28 28.38 -30.56
N GLN A 334 3.81 27.76 -31.62
CA GLN A 334 3.07 27.46 -32.83
C GLN A 334 2.10 26.27 -32.65
N LEU A 335 2.26 25.46 -31.60
CA LEU A 335 1.30 24.41 -31.24
C LEU A 335 -0.07 24.98 -30.86
N ARG A 336 -0.16 26.28 -30.50
CA ARG A 336 -1.44 26.98 -30.29
C ARG A 336 -2.33 27.03 -31.53
N ASN A 337 -1.79 26.76 -32.72
CA ASN A 337 -2.58 26.71 -33.95
C ASN A 337 -3.22 25.33 -34.20
N LYS A 338 -2.96 24.35 -33.32
CA LYS A 338 -3.50 22.99 -33.39
C LYS A 338 -4.78 22.89 -32.59
N SER A 339 -5.72 22.06 -33.06
CA SER A 339 -6.93 21.76 -32.30
C SER A 339 -6.60 20.91 -31.06
N PRO A 340 -7.49 20.89 -30.03
CA PRO A 340 -7.31 20.02 -28.87
C PRO A 340 -7.13 18.54 -29.25
N ASP A 341 -7.89 18.05 -30.24
CA ASP A 341 -7.77 16.67 -30.75
C ASP A 341 -6.40 16.39 -31.38
N GLU A 342 -5.85 17.35 -32.14
CA GLU A 342 -4.50 17.22 -32.70
C GLU A 342 -3.42 17.21 -31.61
N LEU A 343 -3.58 18.04 -30.57
CA LEU A 343 -2.66 18.06 -29.42
C LEU A 343 -2.72 16.76 -28.62
N LEU A 344 -3.91 16.19 -28.43
CA LEU A 344 -4.09 14.89 -27.81
C LEU A 344 -3.45 13.78 -28.64
N ALA A 345 -3.69 13.74 -29.95
CA ALA A 345 -3.09 12.75 -30.84
C ALA A 345 -1.56 12.81 -30.84
N LEU A 346 -0.97 14.00 -30.75
CA LEU A 346 0.48 14.16 -30.58
C LEU A 346 0.97 13.61 -29.23
N ALA A 347 0.25 13.89 -28.14
CA ALA A 347 0.60 13.43 -26.80
C ALA A 347 0.52 11.89 -26.66
N GLU A 348 -0.41 11.23 -27.36
CA GLU A 348 -0.54 9.77 -27.38
C GLU A 348 0.72 9.04 -27.89
N THR A 349 1.59 9.71 -28.65
CA THR A 349 2.78 9.07 -29.22
C THR A 349 3.90 8.78 -28.20
N PHE A 350 3.83 9.30 -26.96
CA PHE A 350 4.95 9.31 -26.01
C PHE A 350 4.88 8.30 -24.84
N GLY A 351 3.90 7.38 -24.81
CA GLY A 351 3.72 6.45 -23.70
C GLY A 351 4.79 5.34 -23.59
N GLY A 352 5.45 5.20 -22.43
CA GLY A 352 6.44 4.15 -22.16
C GLY A 352 6.37 3.58 -20.73
N GLY A 353 6.54 2.26 -20.61
CA GLY A 353 6.58 1.52 -19.33
C GLY A 353 8.00 1.05 -18.94
N ASN A 354 8.23 0.74 -17.66
CA ASN A 354 9.54 0.31 -17.15
C ASN A 354 9.42 -0.61 -15.91
N SER A 355 10.40 -1.52 -15.73
CA SER A 355 10.39 -2.61 -14.75
C SER A 355 11.66 -2.66 -13.88
N LYS A 356 11.45 -2.46 -12.58
CA LYS A 356 12.27 -2.92 -11.45
C LYS A 356 11.32 -3.15 -10.28
N TYR A 357 11.71 -3.94 -9.27
CA TYR A 357 10.83 -4.58 -8.26
C TYR A 357 10.04 -5.78 -8.79
N ALA A 358 10.67 -6.63 -9.61
CA ALA A 358 9.95 -7.72 -10.26
C ALA A 358 9.35 -8.73 -9.27
N MET A 359 10.04 -9.04 -8.17
CA MET A 359 9.58 -10.07 -7.23
C MET A 359 8.44 -9.54 -6.36
N GLU A 360 8.61 -8.33 -5.86
CA GLU A 360 7.67 -7.62 -5.02
C GLU A 360 6.41 -7.22 -5.76
N VAL A 361 6.53 -6.90 -7.05
CA VAL A 361 5.38 -6.69 -7.93
C VAL A 361 4.68 -8.03 -8.20
N LEU A 362 5.41 -9.14 -8.31
CA LEU A 362 4.78 -10.46 -8.41
C LEU A 362 4.02 -10.82 -7.12
N GLU A 363 4.62 -10.58 -5.94
CA GLU A 363 3.94 -10.74 -4.63
C GLU A 363 2.69 -9.87 -4.54
N LEU A 364 2.78 -8.59 -4.91
CA LEU A 364 1.63 -7.68 -4.88
C LEU A 364 0.52 -8.11 -5.85
N LEU A 365 0.89 -8.54 -7.07
CA LEU A 365 -0.08 -9.00 -8.06
C LEU A 365 -0.75 -10.32 -7.61
N GLN A 366 0.01 -11.21 -7.00
CA GLN A 366 -0.49 -12.45 -6.41
C GLN A 366 -1.48 -12.14 -5.28
N ALA A 367 -1.09 -11.27 -4.35
CA ALA A 367 -1.92 -10.81 -3.24
C ALA A 367 -3.25 -10.21 -3.74
N LEU A 368 -3.18 -9.22 -4.63
CA LEU A 368 -4.36 -8.50 -5.15
C LEU A 368 -5.30 -9.36 -6.00
N HIS A 369 -4.77 -10.34 -6.74
CA HIS A 369 -5.58 -11.06 -7.72
C HIS A 369 -5.95 -12.48 -7.31
N GLN A 370 -5.28 -13.07 -6.32
CA GLN A 370 -5.48 -14.47 -5.95
C GLN A 370 -5.74 -14.67 -4.45
N GLU A 371 -5.10 -13.90 -3.56
CA GLU A 371 -5.07 -14.21 -2.12
C GLU A 371 -5.96 -13.31 -1.27
N TRP A 372 -6.06 -12.02 -1.57
CA TRP A 372 -6.82 -11.10 -0.74
C TRP A 372 -8.31 -11.10 -1.10
N PRO A 373 -9.22 -11.16 -0.11
CA PRO A 373 -10.62 -10.79 -0.27
C PRO A 373 -10.77 -9.34 -0.77
N GLU A 374 -11.91 -9.01 -1.37
CA GLU A 374 -12.14 -7.68 -1.96
C GLU A 374 -12.11 -6.58 -0.89
N GLU A 375 -12.61 -6.88 0.30
CA GLU A 375 -12.60 -6.00 1.47
C GLU A 375 -11.16 -5.64 1.87
N VAL A 376 -10.25 -6.63 1.91
CA VAL A 376 -8.83 -6.42 2.24
C VAL A 376 -8.14 -5.60 1.15
N LYS A 377 -8.44 -5.86 -0.13
CA LYS A 377 -7.90 -5.04 -1.23
C LYS A 377 -8.30 -3.59 -1.11
N ASN A 378 -9.59 -3.32 -0.89
CA ASN A 378 -10.10 -1.97 -0.76
C ASN A 378 -9.47 -1.27 0.44
N PHE A 379 -9.39 -1.96 1.59
CA PHE A 379 -8.74 -1.43 2.78
C PHE A 379 -7.26 -1.07 2.54
N VAL A 380 -6.49 -1.98 1.92
CA VAL A 380 -5.07 -1.74 1.62
C VAL A 380 -4.89 -0.59 0.62
N GLN A 381 -5.72 -0.51 -0.41
CA GLN A 381 -5.67 0.54 -1.43
C GLN A 381 -6.04 1.91 -0.86
N GLU A 382 -7.03 1.96 0.03
CA GLU A 382 -7.57 3.21 0.58
C GLU A 382 -6.79 3.73 1.79
N HIS A 383 -6.24 2.84 2.62
CA HIS A 383 -5.68 3.20 3.92
C HIS A 383 -4.21 2.85 4.10
N CYS A 384 -3.66 1.91 3.34
CA CYS A 384 -2.29 1.45 3.56
C CYS A 384 -1.29 1.95 2.50
N TRP A 385 -1.70 2.22 1.25
CA TRP A 385 -0.75 2.65 0.21
C TRP A 385 -0.34 4.12 0.33
N MET A 386 -1.30 4.98 0.61
CA MET A 386 -1.15 6.44 0.55
C MET A 386 -1.70 7.07 1.82
N LEU A 387 -0.92 7.94 2.45
CA LEU A 387 -1.29 8.67 3.66
C LEU A 387 -1.42 10.16 3.38
N ASN A 388 -2.32 10.84 4.12
CA ASN A 388 -2.56 12.26 3.98
C ASN A 388 -2.67 12.95 5.34
N MET A 389 -1.53 13.41 5.88
CA MET A 389 -1.48 14.10 7.19
C MET A 389 -2.20 15.46 7.20
N SER A 390 -2.44 16.05 6.02
CA SER A 390 -2.96 17.42 5.93
C SER A 390 -4.46 17.51 5.65
N GLY A 391 -5.07 16.39 5.22
CA GLY A 391 -6.44 16.36 4.73
C GLY A 391 -6.68 17.08 3.40
N LYS A 392 -5.64 17.60 2.74
CA LYS A 392 -5.76 18.31 1.45
C LYS A 392 -5.83 17.32 0.27
N PRO A 393 -6.57 17.63 -0.81
CA PRO A 393 -6.78 16.69 -1.92
C PRO A 393 -5.50 16.19 -2.59
N ASP A 394 -4.46 17.03 -2.71
CA ASP A 394 -3.22 16.70 -3.43
C ASP A 394 -1.99 16.51 -2.53
N ALA A 395 -2.21 16.13 -1.26
CA ALA A 395 -1.15 16.02 -0.26
C ALA A 395 -0.81 14.59 0.15
N TYR A 396 -1.27 13.61 -0.65
CA TYR A 396 -0.99 12.21 -0.43
C TYR A 396 0.48 11.87 -0.68
N VAL A 397 1.06 11.09 0.22
CA VAL A 397 2.41 10.51 0.10
C VAL A 397 2.34 9.02 0.35
N SER A 398 3.24 8.23 -0.23
CA SER A 398 3.22 6.79 0.02
C SER A 398 3.59 6.48 1.47
N VAL A 399 3.04 5.39 2.01
CA VAL A 399 3.27 5.00 3.41
C VAL A 399 4.75 4.82 3.75
N ASP A 400 5.52 4.20 2.85
CA ASP A 400 6.95 3.95 3.03
C ASP A 400 7.77 5.25 2.99
N GLN A 401 7.34 6.25 2.21
CA GLN A 401 7.92 7.59 2.26
C GLN A 401 7.63 8.29 3.59
N MET A 402 6.43 8.11 4.15
CA MET A 402 6.11 8.65 5.47
C MET A 402 6.96 7.97 6.55
N GLN A 403 7.15 6.66 6.45
CA GLN A 403 8.01 5.93 7.38
C GLN A 403 9.46 6.41 7.32
N GLU A 404 9.97 6.74 6.13
CA GLU A 404 11.29 7.39 6.00
C GLU A 404 11.34 8.79 6.64
N HIS A 405 10.26 9.57 6.56
CA HIS A 405 10.16 10.83 7.30
C HIS A 405 10.18 10.60 8.82
N ASN A 406 9.51 9.56 9.32
CA ASN A 406 9.52 9.19 10.74
C ASN A 406 10.93 8.83 11.21
N ILE A 407 11.60 7.97 10.45
CA ILE A 407 12.98 7.56 10.72
C ILE A 407 13.91 8.78 10.72
N LYS A 408 13.72 9.69 9.77
CA LYS A 408 14.47 10.94 9.71
C LYS A 408 14.19 11.81 10.92
N ASP A 409 12.94 12.02 11.32
CA ASP A 409 12.59 12.86 12.48
C ASP A 409 13.15 12.27 13.77
N ILE A 410 13.11 10.94 13.95
CA ILE A 410 13.78 10.25 15.07
C ILE A 410 15.29 10.55 15.05
N LYS A 411 15.96 10.35 13.91
CA LYS A 411 17.42 10.56 13.79
C LYS A 411 17.82 12.04 13.92
N ASP A 412 17.13 12.94 13.24
CA ASP A 412 17.47 14.36 13.19
C ASP A 412 17.07 15.08 14.49
N LYS A 413 15.94 14.76 15.09
CA LYS A 413 15.45 15.50 16.27
C LYS A 413 15.94 14.89 17.58
N ILE A 414 15.82 13.58 17.76
CA ILE A 414 16.27 12.95 19.01
C ILE A 414 17.79 12.83 19.03
N VAL A 415 18.36 12.19 17.99
CA VAL A 415 19.79 11.84 18.02
C VAL A 415 20.68 13.05 17.72
N LEU A 416 20.27 13.96 16.82
CA LEU A 416 21.11 15.08 16.38
C LEU A 416 20.82 16.45 17.03
N VAL A 417 19.57 16.74 17.43
CA VAL A 417 19.20 18.04 18.03
C VAL A 417 19.20 18.00 19.56
N THR A 418 18.57 16.99 20.18
CA THR A 418 18.43 16.95 21.65
C THR A 418 19.72 16.48 22.35
N TYR A 419 20.55 15.64 21.71
CA TYR A 419 21.68 14.96 22.36
C TYR A 419 23.02 15.06 21.58
N ARG A 420 23.41 16.29 21.22
CA ARG A 420 24.76 16.53 20.64
C ARG A 420 25.92 16.02 21.49
N SER A 421 25.72 15.80 22.79
CA SER A 421 26.76 15.41 23.75
C SER A 421 27.02 13.90 23.84
N ASP A 422 26.03 13.02 23.60
CA ASP A 422 26.19 11.56 23.77
C ASP A 422 26.26 10.77 22.46
N GLY A 423 25.89 11.38 21.32
CA GLY A 423 26.01 10.75 20.00
C GLY A 423 25.28 9.40 19.88
N PRO A 424 25.78 8.43 19.09
CA PRO A 424 25.12 7.15 18.82
C PRO A 424 25.02 6.19 20.03
N ASN A 425 25.40 6.61 21.25
CA ASN A 425 25.45 5.77 22.45
C ASN A 425 24.22 5.90 23.36
N ILE A 426 23.10 6.43 22.87
CA ILE A 426 21.85 6.49 23.64
C ILE A 426 21.36 5.08 23.95
N LYS A 427 20.97 4.85 25.21
CA LYS A 427 20.32 3.60 25.65
C LYS A 427 18.93 3.48 25.01
N TRP A 428 18.65 2.36 24.37
CA TRP A 428 17.37 2.07 23.72
C TRP A 428 16.14 2.26 24.63
N GLU A 429 16.27 1.89 25.91
CA GLU A 429 15.20 2.09 26.90
C GLU A 429 14.79 3.56 27.06
N TYR A 430 15.77 4.47 26.97
CA TYR A 430 15.51 5.91 27.04
C TYR A 430 14.91 6.43 25.73
N LEU A 431 15.39 5.93 24.59
CA LEU A 431 14.85 6.25 23.27
C LEU A 431 13.37 5.85 23.15
N LYS A 432 13.01 4.65 23.61
CA LYS A 432 11.63 4.13 23.63
C LYS A 432 10.68 5.04 24.42
N LYS A 433 11.13 5.58 25.56
CA LYS A 433 10.33 6.53 26.37
C LYS A 433 10.12 7.88 25.69
N LEU A 434 11.05 8.30 24.82
CA LEU A 434 11.03 9.63 24.21
C LEU A 434 10.32 9.67 22.86
N HIS A 435 10.18 8.52 22.18
CA HIS A 435 9.52 8.40 20.87
C HIS A 435 8.07 8.91 20.82
N PRO A 436 7.19 8.60 21.78
CA PRO A 436 5.82 9.11 21.77
C PRO A 436 5.74 10.64 21.88
N ALA A 437 6.76 11.29 22.47
CA ALA A 437 6.80 12.74 22.66
C ALA A 437 7.31 13.52 21.43
N ILE A 438 7.82 12.84 20.38
CA ILE A 438 8.38 13.49 19.19
C ILE A 438 7.41 14.48 18.53
N PRO A 439 6.11 14.15 18.30
CA PRO A 439 5.19 15.08 17.66
C PRO A 439 5.04 16.39 18.44
N ILE A 440 4.97 16.29 19.77
CA ILE A 440 4.86 17.46 20.66
C ILE A 440 6.15 18.28 20.63
N ILE A 441 7.32 17.63 20.70
CA ILE A 441 8.62 18.29 20.60
C ILE A 441 8.76 19.01 19.25
N HIS A 442 8.23 18.43 18.17
CA HIS A 442 8.20 19.04 16.85
C HIS A 442 7.33 20.31 16.86
N SER A 443 6.07 20.21 17.29
CA SER A 443 5.17 21.36 17.36
C SER A 443 5.71 22.48 18.24
N LEU A 444 6.32 22.15 19.37
CA LEU A 444 6.98 23.12 20.25
C LEU A 444 8.19 23.77 19.58
N SER A 445 9.02 22.99 18.90
CA SER A 445 10.17 23.52 18.16
C SER A 445 9.73 24.50 17.06
N GLU A 446 8.72 24.16 16.27
CA GLU A 446 8.16 25.04 15.25
C GLU A 446 7.54 26.31 15.85
N HIS A 447 6.83 26.18 16.97
CA HIS A 447 6.28 27.30 17.70
C HIS A 447 7.39 28.25 18.15
N MET A 448 8.43 27.72 18.80
CA MET A 448 9.57 28.48 19.27
C MET A 448 10.32 29.15 18.11
N GLU A 449 10.63 28.44 17.03
CA GLU A 449 11.23 29.02 15.82
C GLU A 449 10.42 30.21 15.28
N LYS A 450 9.08 30.10 15.29
CA LYS A 450 8.17 31.17 14.87
C LYS A 450 8.19 32.36 15.83
N GLN A 451 8.21 32.12 17.15
CA GLN A 451 8.27 33.18 18.16
C GLN A 451 9.60 33.95 18.12
N PHE A 452 10.71 33.23 18.02
CA PHE A 452 12.05 33.82 18.07
C PHE A 452 12.52 34.39 16.71
N ARG A 453 11.74 34.21 15.63
CA ARG A 453 12.06 34.67 14.27
C ARG A 453 13.50 34.34 13.86
N THR A 454 14.00 33.19 14.30
CA THR A 454 15.37 32.76 14.03
C THR A 454 15.58 32.67 12.52
N LEU A 455 16.77 33.01 12.03
CA LEU A 455 17.18 32.82 10.64
C LEU A 455 17.07 31.34 10.25
N THR A 456 15.89 30.93 9.82
CA THR A 456 15.65 29.58 9.35
C THR A 456 16.15 29.48 7.93
N ARG A 457 16.90 28.41 7.65
CA ARG A 457 17.13 27.96 6.28
C ARG A 457 15.73 27.66 5.73
N GLY A 458 15.28 28.47 4.76
CA GLY A 458 13.86 28.49 4.38
C GLY A 458 13.29 27.08 4.15
N LYS A 459 12.16 26.77 4.81
CA LYS A 459 11.33 25.58 4.54
C LYS A 459 10.77 25.59 3.10
N TRP A 460 10.90 26.73 2.42
CA TRP A 460 10.60 26.91 1.02
C TRP A 460 11.82 26.50 0.20
N HIS A 461 11.73 25.35 -0.47
CA HIS A 461 12.57 25.13 -1.64
C HIS A 461 12.23 26.24 -2.64
N THR A 462 13.12 27.23 -2.78
CA THR A 462 13.04 28.14 -3.92
C THR A 462 13.07 27.25 -5.15
N ILE A 463 11.98 27.22 -5.92
CA ILE A 463 11.89 26.43 -7.15
C ILE A 463 13.12 26.83 -7.97
N PRO A 464 14.13 25.94 -8.11
CA PRO A 464 15.26 26.21 -8.98
C PRO A 464 14.64 26.56 -10.32
N LYS A 465 15.13 27.59 -11.02
CA LYS A 465 14.47 28.15 -12.22
C LYS A 465 14.26 27.06 -13.28
N LYS A 466 13.19 26.29 -13.14
CA LYS A 466 12.88 25.03 -13.82
C LYS A 466 13.01 25.26 -15.31
N GLU A 467 12.33 26.32 -15.75
CA GLU A 467 12.32 26.76 -17.14
C GLU A 467 13.72 27.10 -17.67
N LYS A 468 14.59 27.72 -16.87
CA LYS A 468 15.97 28.00 -17.29
C LYS A 468 16.82 26.75 -17.43
N ASP A 469 16.53 25.69 -16.68
CA ASP A 469 17.23 24.42 -16.82
C ASP A 469 16.67 23.62 -18.02
N VAL A 470 15.34 23.63 -18.21
CA VAL A 470 14.66 23.04 -19.39
C VAL A 470 15.14 23.70 -20.68
N GLN A 471 15.12 25.04 -20.80
CA GLN A 471 15.59 25.76 -21.99
C GLN A 471 17.08 25.49 -22.32
N LYS A 472 17.95 25.34 -21.31
CA LYS A 472 19.35 24.94 -21.53
C LYS A 472 19.46 23.53 -22.12
N LEU A 473 18.63 22.62 -21.64
CA LEU A 473 18.57 21.25 -22.13
C LEU A 473 18.00 21.21 -23.55
N GLU A 474 16.97 21.99 -23.85
CA GLU A 474 16.39 22.09 -25.19
C GLU A 474 17.44 22.56 -26.20
N LYS A 475 18.13 23.66 -25.89
CA LYS A 475 19.22 24.16 -26.72
C LYS A 475 20.31 23.10 -26.92
N LEU A 476 20.71 22.41 -25.86
CA LEU A 476 21.68 21.31 -25.94
C LEU A 476 21.22 20.22 -26.91
N PHE A 477 19.96 19.79 -26.81
CA PHE A 477 19.41 18.70 -27.60
C PHE A 477 19.22 19.10 -29.07
N GLN A 478 18.77 20.32 -29.34
CA GLN A 478 18.69 20.90 -30.69
C GLN A 478 20.07 21.00 -31.35
N ASP A 479 21.06 21.60 -30.67
CA ASP A 479 22.45 21.73 -31.16
C ASP A 479 23.07 20.37 -31.48
N SER A 480 22.70 19.36 -30.70
CA SER A 480 23.21 18.00 -30.83
C SER A 480 22.45 17.12 -31.83
N LYS A 481 21.33 17.62 -32.37
CA LYS A 481 20.45 16.94 -33.35
C LYS A 481 19.99 15.55 -32.90
N TYR A 482 19.83 15.32 -31.59
CA TYR A 482 19.49 13.99 -31.07
C TYR A 482 18.15 13.47 -31.58
N HIS A 483 17.19 14.35 -31.74
CA HIS A 483 15.81 14.01 -32.13
C HIS A 483 15.61 14.00 -33.65
N THR A 484 16.60 14.44 -34.43
CA THR A 484 16.58 14.32 -35.89
C THR A 484 16.89 12.89 -36.32
N PHE A 485 16.02 12.29 -37.14
CA PHE A 485 16.29 10.98 -37.74
C PHE A 485 17.55 11.02 -38.59
N MET A 486 18.49 10.11 -38.32
CA MET A 486 19.71 9.94 -39.10
C MET A 486 19.92 8.45 -39.38
N PRO A 487 19.74 7.99 -40.63
CA PRO A 487 20.01 6.61 -41.00
C PRO A 487 21.43 6.18 -40.60
N GLY A 488 21.56 5.02 -39.95
CA GLY A 488 22.85 4.46 -39.57
C GLY A 488 23.63 5.21 -38.48
N ARG A 489 22.98 6.06 -37.67
CA ARG A 489 23.62 6.77 -36.56
C ARG A 489 24.33 5.81 -35.61
N LYS A 490 25.65 5.97 -35.43
CA LYS A 490 26.47 5.18 -34.51
C LYS A 490 26.87 6.00 -33.28
N LEU A 491 26.62 5.45 -32.10
CA LEU A 491 27.16 5.99 -30.84
C LEU A 491 28.66 5.66 -30.74
N LYS A 492 29.48 6.70 -30.54
CA LYS A 492 30.95 6.60 -30.55
C LYS A 492 31.51 5.75 -29.41
N ALA A 493 30.97 5.89 -28.19
CA ALA A 493 31.43 5.15 -27.02
C ALA A 493 30.45 4.04 -26.64
N GLY A 494 30.98 2.85 -26.33
CA GLY A 494 30.15 1.75 -25.81
C GLY A 494 29.40 2.09 -24.52
N LYS A 495 29.96 2.98 -23.70
CA LYS A 495 29.31 3.49 -22.47
C LYS A 495 28.08 4.35 -22.73
N ASP A 496 27.92 4.89 -23.95
CA ASP A 496 26.74 5.67 -24.33
C ASP A 496 25.62 4.78 -24.91
N LYS A 497 25.90 3.49 -25.17
CA LYS A 497 24.88 2.53 -25.61
C LYS A 497 24.10 2.03 -24.41
N ALA A 498 22.84 2.45 -24.31
CA ALA A 498 21.91 1.90 -23.32
C ALA A 498 21.68 0.41 -23.61
N LYS A 499 21.69 -0.40 -22.56
CA LYS A 499 21.23 -1.79 -22.65
C LYS A 499 19.71 -1.77 -22.63
N ASP A 500 19.06 -2.55 -23.49
CA ASP A 500 17.62 -2.75 -23.42
C ASP A 500 17.29 -3.67 -22.24
N PHE A 501 17.05 -3.06 -21.08
CA PHE A 501 16.68 -3.81 -19.89
C PHE A 501 15.22 -4.28 -19.90
N ILE A 502 14.37 -3.73 -20.77
CA ILE A 502 12.99 -4.21 -20.95
C ILE A 502 13.03 -5.55 -21.66
N ALA A 503 13.64 -5.62 -22.85
CA ALA A 503 13.79 -6.88 -23.57
C ALA A 503 14.54 -7.92 -22.74
N LYS A 504 15.62 -7.52 -22.05
CA LYS A 504 16.35 -8.43 -21.15
C LYS A 504 15.52 -8.88 -19.96
N GLY A 505 14.67 -8.02 -19.42
CA GLY A 505 13.75 -8.34 -18.33
C GLY A 505 12.70 -9.34 -18.77
N VAL A 506 12.07 -9.10 -19.92
CA VAL A 506 11.08 -10.01 -20.53
C VAL A 506 11.72 -11.38 -20.83
N LEU A 507 12.90 -11.39 -21.46
CA LEU A 507 13.63 -12.63 -21.71
C LEU A 507 13.98 -13.35 -20.40
N LYS A 508 14.43 -12.62 -19.37
CA LYS A 508 14.74 -13.22 -18.06
C LYS A 508 13.49 -13.73 -17.32
N LEU A 509 12.33 -13.13 -17.55
CA LEU A 509 11.06 -13.56 -16.97
C LEU A 509 10.49 -14.79 -17.72
N TRP A 510 10.67 -14.83 -19.04
CA TRP A 510 10.13 -15.88 -19.90
C TRP A 510 11.04 -17.11 -20.01
N GLU A 511 12.34 -16.92 -20.21
CA GLU A 511 13.35 -17.97 -20.40
C GLU A 511 14.14 -18.28 -19.11
N GLY A 512 14.09 -17.38 -18.12
CA GLY A 512 14.84 -17.52 -16.88
C GLY A 512 14.04 -18.18 -15.76
N ASN A 513 14.75 -18.65 -14.73
CA ASN A 513 14.13 -19.31 -13.58
C ASN A 513 13.42 -18.35 -12.61
N THR A 514 13.22 -17.08 -12.98
CA THR A 514 12.69 -16.07 -12.03
C THR A 514 11.27 -16.42 -11.61
N LEU A 515 10.38 -16.67 -12.59
CA LEU A 515 9.00 -17.01 -12.33
C LEU A 515 8.86 -18.40 -11.72
N SER A 516 9.65 -19.38 -12.18
CA SER A 516 9.62 -20.74 -11.63
C SER A 516 10.13 -20.78 -10.19
N ASN A 517 11.21 -20.07 -9.87
CA ASN A 517 11.73 -19.99 -8.50
C ASN A 517 10.73 -19.29 -7.58
N TRP A 518 10.11 -18.21 -8.07
CA TRP A 518 9.04 -17.53 -7.33
C TRP A 518 7.87 -18.48 -7.04
N MET A 519 7.34 -19.17 -8.05
CA MET A 519 6.24 -20.15 -7.88
C MET A 519 6.61 -21.30 -6.93
N ASN A 520 7.84 -21.80 -6.99
CA ASN A 520 8.32 -22.85 -6.10
C ASN A 520 8.35 -22.39 -4.64
N ASN A 521 8.67 -21.11 -4.39
CA ASN A 521 8.68 -20.55 -3.04
C ASN A 521 7.27 -20.31 -2.50
N GLN A 522 6.25 -20.20 -3.36
CA GLN A 522 4.84 -20.03 -2.97
C GLN A 522 4.14 -21.34 -2.59
N THR A 523 4.73 -22.49 -2.93
CA THR A 523 4.12 -23.81 -2.75
C THR A 523 4.76 -24.54 -1.57
N PHE A 524 4.34 -24.19 -0.36
CA PHE A 524 4.71 -24.88 0.87
C PHE A 524 3.47 -25.30 1.68
N GLU A 525 3.67 -26.27 2.57
CA GLU A 525 2.62 -26.79 3.42
C GLU A 525 2.48 -25.90 4.66
N CYS A 526 1.35 -25.20 4.76
CA CYS A 526 0.97 -24.46 5.96
C CYS A 526 0.17 -25.37 6.90
N SER A 527 0.45 -25.24 8.20
CA SER A 527 -0.38 -25.86 9.22
C SER A 527 -1.80 -25.27 9.17
N THR A 528 -2.80 -26.08 9.49
CA THR A 528 -4.19 -25.61 9.64
C THR A 528 -4.69 -25.80 11.05
N GLU A 529 -3.76 -26.06 11.97
CA GLU A 529 -4.02 -26.22 13.39
C GLU A 529 -4.20 -24.83 14.02
N GLU A 530 -5.05 -24.77 15.04
CA GLU A 530 -5.30 -23.59 15.86
C GLU A 530 -5.37 -24.09 17.30
N ASP A 531 -4.19 -24.20 17.91
CA ASP A 531 -3.99 -24.55 19.31
C ASP A 531 -3.56 -23.32 20.11
N TRP A 532 -4.37 -22.97 21.11
CA TRP A 532 -4.25 -21.74 21.90
C TRP A 532 -4.04 -22.06 23.39
N GLU A 533 -3.87 -23.33 23.76
CA GLU A 533 -3.84 -23.78 25.16
C GLU A 533 -2.57 -23.34 25.93
N ASP A 534 -1.51 -22.91 25.24
CA ASP A 534 -0.21 -22.53 25.86
C ASP A 534 -0.02 -21.03 26.17
N VAL A 535 -0.97 -20.15 25.82
CA VAL A 535 -0.79 -18.69 25.95
C VAL A 535 -0.87 -18.19 27.40
N GLU A 536 -1.41 -18.98 28.34
CA GLU A 536 -1.63 -18.56 29.73
C GLU A 536 -0.45 -18.82 30.70
N SER A 537 0.60 -19.55 30.30
CA SER A 537 1.59 -20.07 31.27
C SER A 537 2.91 -19.27 31.41
N GLY A 538 3.06 -18.14 30.69
CA GLY A 538 4.35 -17.45 30.54
C GLY A 538 4.76 -16.45 31.63
N ASP A 539 3.86 -15.98 32.51
CA ASP A 539 4.12 -14.77 33.34
C ASP A 539 4.21 -14.99 34.86
N GLU A 540 4.33 -16.22 35.35
CA GLU A 540 4.53 -16.48 36.79
C GLU A 540 5.77 -17.35 37.09
N ALA A 541 6.97 -16.85 36.76
CA ALA A 541 8.18 -17.27 37.46
C ALA A 541 9.37 -16.34 37.18
N GLU A 542 9.44 -15.19 37.85
CA GLU A 542 10.73 -14.60 38.29
C GLU A 542 10.48 -13.48 39.30
N GLY A 543 10.69 -13.77 40.58
CA GLY A 543 10.59 -12.77 41.64
C GLY A 543 10.44 -13.35 43.04
N SER A 544 11.47 -14.06 43.52
CA SER A 544 11.73 -14.25 44.96
C SER A 544 12.24 -12.98 45.60
#